data_AF-A0A6C1NVZ8-F1
#
_entry.id   AF-A0A6C1NVZ8-F1
#
_cell.length_a   1.000
_cell.length_b   1.000
_cell.length_c   1.000
_cell.angle_alpha   90.00
_cell.angle_beta   90.00
_cell.angle_gamma   90.00
#
_symmetry.space_group_name_H-M   'P 1'
#
loop_
_entity.id
_entity.type
_entity.pdbx_description
1 polymer ?
#
loop_
_entity_poly.entity_id
_entity_poly.type
_entity_poly.pdbx_seq_one_letter_code
_entity_poly.pdbx_strand_id
1 'polypeptide(L)'
;MRINGHAHIFSLNSVLSKYAIRIVVTRINEKGLPAFVGDAVEKLLNDQMKYPENLTEDELLDRFIGYIAGSAAVKKIIPKQFNLPFGIQLPGSKKRVRRLKRAALQATLDRLSSNFDKGAEAEATIRDVFQTLRIAMLPSATHVAERLFEEASPDEVMVALMMDITSEQTATADKALFLRQMKETSEAAVAYPGRIIPFVAVNTRRDNYYELMCRGIEEHGFAGIKLYPSLGIEVISDRMKRVFDYCLDKDLPILLHCNLGGFKENDASAEFGNPAHWRDILKERPNLRVCFAHAGGTDQGPMKKNGPAKGDWTHTVQELIARYDQVYMDISYHTDQMLNEEHEKNYLKWLKSVLKDDKLKKRVIFGTDGWLLRLNLPDSLYMNWFENRLSEAEMKLIYEKAPAEYLGLPVNGMKTMRGNILNLVEYLDAQPSVGGQPAEWLISASESSYAIRRRNAGWSPNNHIHLLARAFFRSSYMTDPQKALDFEAAGDLLMRQLTWWNREQVSETVFRNDRRNVALRLISLCEGSGLLYEEGYTKNLALDKIADLLGDESKTVADVGITLDSMFRVQAE
;
A
#
# COMPACT_ATOMS: atom_id res chain seq x y z
N MET A 1 -14.12 17.34 -1.67
CA MET A 1 -13.63 16.04 -2.14
C MET A 1 -12.24 16.25 -2.73
N ARG A 2 -11.22 15.66 -2.10
CA ARG A 2 -9.83 15.69 -2.56
C ARG A 2 -9.47 14.32 -3.13
N ILE A 3 -9.23 14.22 -4.44
CA ILE A 3 -8.97 12.95 -5.10
C ILE A 3 -7.48 12.82 -5.41
N ASN A 4 -6.82 11.87 -4.74
CA ASN A 4 -5.52 11.35 -5.11
C ASN A 4 -5.72 10.29 -6.19
N GLY A 5 -5.59 10.70 -7.46
CA GLY A 5 -5.90 9.88 -8.63
C GLY A 5 -4.92 8.74 -8.90
N HIS A 6 -3.83 8.66 -8.13
CA HIS A 6 -2.79 7.66 -8.30
C HIS A 6 -2.14 7.34 -6.94
N ALA A 7 -2.54 6.21 -6.33
CA ALA A 7 -1.91 5.69 -5.12
C ALA A 7 -1.73 4.17 -5.19
N HIS A 8 -0.50 3.70 -5.02
CA HIS A 8 -0.26 2.28 -4.81
C HIS A 8 -0.61 1.89 -3.37
N ILE A 9 -1.73 1.16 -3.22
CA ILE A 9 -2.26 0.66 -1.94
C ILE A 9 -2.25 -0.87 -1.99
N PHE A 10 -1.08 -1.44 -1.77
CA PHE A 10 -0.88 -2.89 -1.68
C PHE A 10 0.28 -3.20 -0.73
N SER A 11 0.27 -4.41 -0.18
CA SER A 11 1.37 -4.96 0.61
C SER A 11 2.32 -5.76 -0.28
N LEU A 12 3.63 -5.64 -0.06
CA LEU A 12 4.63 -6.51 -0.68
C LEU A 12 4.34 -7.99 -0.40
N ASN A 13 3.74 -8.34 0.74
CA ASN A 13 3.34 -9.71 1.07
C ASN A 13 2.34 -10.33 0.07
N SER A 14 1.64 -9.49 -0.71
CA SER A 14 0.67 -9.90 -1.73
C SER A 14 1.26 -9.97 -3.15
N VAL A 15 2.55 -9.66 -3.31
CA VAL A 15 3.29 -9.76 -4.60
C VAL A 15 4.66 -10.45 -4.45
N LEU A 16 4.97 -11.00 -3.26
CA LEU A 16 6.31 -11.43 -2.90
C LEU A 16 6.72 -12.75 -3.57
N SER A 17 7.22 -12.68 -4.80
CA SER A 17 7.87 -13.78 -5.50
C SER A 17 9.35 -13.49 -5.75
N LYS A 18 10.14 -14.53 -6.10
CA LYS A 18 11.56 -14.33 -6.48
C LYS A 18 11.73 -13.30 -7.60
N TYR A 19 10.82 -13.31 -8.56
CA TYR A 19 10.83 -12.34 -9.65
C TYR A 19 10.54 -10.93 -9.13
N ALA A 20 9.50 -10.75 -8.30
CA ALA A 20 9.19 -9.46 -7.72
C ALA A 20 10.31 -8.92 -6.82
N ILE A 21 10.95 -9.77 -6.00
CA ILE A 21 12.11 -9.39 -5.18
C ILE A 21 13.23 -8.84 -6.05
N ARG A 22 13.55 -9.51 -7.16
CA ARG A 22 14.56 -9.02 -8.12
C ARG A 22 14.21 -7.62 -8.63
N ILE A 23 12.96 -7.40 -9.07
CA ILE A 23 12.52 -6.10 -9.58
C ILE A 23 12.61 -5.00 -8.50
N VAL A 24 12.20 -5.30 -7.27
CA VAL A 24 12.29 -4.36 -6.13
C VAL A 24 13.75 -4.02 -5.82
N VAL A 25 14.63 -5.01 -5.76
CA VAL A 25 16.06 -4.82 -5.47
C VAL A 25 16.76 -4.05 -6.59
N THR A 26 16.44 -4.34 -7.86
CA THR A 26 16.95 -3.55 -8.99
C THR A 26 16.58 -2.07 -8.84
N ARG A 27 15.31 -1.76 -8.54
CA ARG A 27 14.87 -0.37 -8.33
C ARG A 27 15.63 0.32 -7.18
N ILE A 28 15.91 -0.39 -6.09
CA ILE A 28 16.69 0.16 -4.96
C ILE A 28 18.13 0.44 -5.37
N ASN A 29 18.75 -0.47 -6.12
CA ASN A 29 20.13 -0.31 -6.58
C ASN A 29 20.30 0.84 -7.59
N GLU A 30 19.25 1.18 -8.34
CA GLU A 30 19.24 2.32 -9.26
C GLU A 30 19.21 3.69 -8.55
N LYS A 31 18.94 3.75 -7.23
CA LYS A 31 18.82 5.01 -6.47
C LYS A 31 20.15 5.61 -6.00
N GLY A 32 21.29 5.10 -6.48
CA GLY A 32 22.62 5.59 -6.08
C GLY A 32 23.02 5.23 -4.64
N LEU A 33 22.29 4.30 -4.00
CA LEU A 33 22.59 3.81 -2.66
C LEU A 33 23.73 2.77 -2.68
N PRO A 34 24.47 2.60 -1.56
CA PRO A 34 25.45 1.52 -1.47
C PRO A 34 24.83 0.13 -1.70
N ALA A 35 25.51 -0.73 -2.46
CA ALA A 35 25.01 -2.06 -2.84
C ALA A 35 24.56 -2.94 -1.65
N PHE A 36 25.18 -2.77 -0.47
CA PHE A 36 24.79 -3.53 0.72
C PHE A 36 23.36 -3.24 1.20
N VAL A 37 22.76 -2.12 0.79
CA VAL A 37 21.37 -1.78 1.09
C VAL A 37 20.44 -2.67 0.28
N GLY A 38 20.68 -2.79 -1.02
CA GLY A 38 19.98 -3.73 -1.90
C GLY A 38 20.10 -5.18 -1.41
N ASP A 39 21.32 -5.62 -1.05
CA ASP A 39 21.55 -6.96 -0.48
C ASP A 39 20.78 -7.20 0.82
N ALA A 40 20.64 -6.17 1.66
CA ALA A 40 19.91 -6.26 2.93
C ALA A 40 18.40 -6.37 2.70
N VAL A 41 17.85 -5.59 1.76
CA VAL A 41 16.45 -5.71 1.36
C VAL A 41 16.19 -7.06 0.70
N GLU A 42 17.07 -7.53 -0.19
CA GLU A 42 16.95 -8.83 -0.82
C GLU A 42 16.87 -9.97 0.22
N LYS A 43 17.76 -9.98 1.22
CA LYS A 43 17.74 -10.98 2.29
C LYS A 43 16.46 -10.91 3.10
N LEU A 44 16.05 -9.70 3.49
CA LEU A 44 14.85 -9.48 4.28
C LEU A 44 13.60 -9.97 3.55
N LEU A 45 13.47 -9.65 2.26
CA LEU A 45 12.35 -10.09 1.45
C LEU A 45 12.38 -11.59 1.14
N ASN A 46 13.56 -12.19 0.94
CA ASN A 46 13.68 -13.65 0.77
C ASN A 46 13.31 -14.41 2.05
N ASP A 47 13.71 -13.91 3.22
CA ASP A 47 13.35 -14.51 4.50
C ASP A 47 11.84 -14.38 4.74
N GLN A 48 11.24 -13.22 4.44
CA GLN A 48 9.79 -13.02 4.50
C GLN A 48 9.02 -13.92 3.51
N MET A 49 9.56 -14.15 2.31
CA MET A 49 8.96 -15.05 1.32
C MET A 49 8.99 -16.51 1.80
N LYS A 50 10.08 -16.91 2.47
CA LYS A 50 10.27 -18.28 2.97
C LYS A 50 9.50 -18.55 4.26
N TYR A 51 9.45 -17.56 5.15
CA TYR A 51 8.78 -17.60 6.44
C TYR A 51 7.93 -16.33 6.59
N PRO A 52 6.69 -16.34 6.07
CA PRO A 52 5.82 -15.17 6.14
C PRO A 52 5.45 -14.84 7.59
N GLU A 53 5.75 -13.62 8.02
CA GLU A 53 5.53 -13.14 9.39
C GLU A 53 4.89 -11.74 9.41
N ASN A 54 4.09 -11.43 10.42
CA ASN A 54 3.62 -10.07 10.68
C ASN A 54 4.65 -9.30 11.52
N LEU A 55 5.61 -8.66 10.87
CA LEU A 55 6.67 -7.93 11.56
C LEU A 55 6.16 -6.62 12.17
N THR A 56 6.45 -6.39 13.45
CA THR A 56 6.34 -5.05 14.02
C THR A 56 7.39 -4.11 13.41
N GLU A 57 7.19 -2.79 13.52
CA GLU A 57 8.19 -1.81 13.07
C GLU A 57 9.57 -2.05 13.69
N ASP A 58 9.60 -2.45 14.97
CA ASP A 58 10.85 -2.72 15.70
C ASP A 58 11.54 -3.99 15.20
N GLU A 59 10.80 -5.06 14.90
CA GLU A 59 11.37 -6.28 14.30
C GLU A 59 11.87 -6.02 12.87
N LEU A 60 11.11 -5.29 12.06
CA LEU A 60 11.52 -4.93 10.71
C LEU A 60 12.82 -4.12 10.73
N LEU A 61 12.92 -3.14 11.63
CA LEU A 61 14.11 -2.31 11.78
C LEU A 61 15.31 -3.11 12.26
N ASP A 62 15.12 -3.99 13.25
CA ASP A 62 16.16 -4.86 13.77
C ASP A 62 16.71 -5.80 12.70
N ARG A 63 15.83 -6.45 11.92
CA ARG A 63 16.23 -7.31 10.79
C ARG A 63 16.98 -6.51 9.72
N PHE A 64 16.45 -5.37 9.29
CA PHE A 64 17.07 -4.53 8.27
C PHE A 64 18.48 -4.08 8.68
N ILE A 65 18.64 -3.55 9.89
CA ILE A 65 19.96 -3.16 10.44
C ILE A 65 20.86 -4.39 10.60
N GLY A 66 20.32 -5.52 11.05
CA GLY A 66 21.03 -6.78 11.20
C GLY A 66 21.64 -7.26 9.88
N TYR A 67 20.90 -7.24 8.78
CA TYR A 67 21.42 -7.61 7.45
C TYR A 67 22.46 -6.62 6.92
N ILE A 68 22.27 -5.31 7.13
CA ILE A 68 23.26 -4.28 6.78
C ILE A 68 24.57 -4.51 7.54
N ALA A 69 24.49 -4.65 8.86
CA ALA A 69 25.64 -4.90 9.73
C ALA A 69 26.30 -6.27 9.44
N GLY A 70 25.52 -7.23 8.94
CA GLY A 70 25.99 -8.52 8.49
C GLY A 70 26.83 -8.46 7.20
N SER A 71 26.73 -7.40 6.40
CA SER A 71 27.41 -7.28 5.11
C SER A 71 28.94 -7.14 5.26
N ALA A 72 29.69 -7.77 4.36
CA ALA A 72 31.16 -7.74 4.40
C ALA A 72 31.73 -6.32 4.20
N ALA A 73 31.08 -5.50 3.38
CA ALA A 73 31.46 -4.11 3.14
C ALA A 73 31.36 -3.29 4.44
N VAL A 74 30.24 -3.39 5.14
CA VAL A 74 29.98 -2.64 6.37
C VAL A 74 30.86 -3.16 7.52
N LYS A 75 31.08 -4.48 7.63
CA LYS A 75 32.04 -5.07 8.59
C LYS A 75 33.48 -4.57 8.45
N LYS A 76 33.91 -4.14 7.26
CA LYS A 76 35.26 -3.57 7.04
C LYS A 76 35.36 -2.11 7.50
N ILE A 77 34.25 -1.38 7.56
CA ILE A 77 34.18 0.06 7.85
C ILE A 77 33.91 0.31 9.33
N ILE A 78 32.98 -0.43 9.93
CA ILE A 78 32.50 -0.20 11.30
C ILE A 78 33.62 -0.29 12.37
N PRO A 79 34.62 -1.19 12.31
CA PRO A 79 35.62 -1.29 13.38
C PRO A 79 36.46 -0.02 13.62
N LYS A 80 36.44 0.97 12.70
CA LYS A 80 37.25 2.20 12.80
C LYS A 80 36.47 3.48 13.14
N GLN A 81 35.14 3.53 12.98
CA GLN A 81 34.38 4.78 13.09
C GLN A 81 33.05 4.72 13.85
N PHE A 82 32.56 3.52 14.17
CA PHE A 82 31.24 3.38 14.78
C PHE A 82 31.32 2.53 16.05
N ASN A 83 31.10 3.17 17.20
CA ASN A 83 30.62 2.48 18.39
C ASN A 83 29.15 2.11 18.15
N LEU A 84 28.90 1.17 17.25
CA LEU A 84 27.62 0.45 17.24
C LEU A 84 27.54 -0.29 18.58
N PRO A 85 26.36 -0.33 19.23
CA PRO A 85 26.16 -1.19 20.39
C PRO A 85 26.24 -2.65 19.90
N PHE A 86 27.46 -3.18 19.78
CA PHE A 86 27.70 -4.48 19.19
C PHE A 86 27.18 -5.58 20.09
N GLY A 87 26.23 -6.32 19.53
CA GLY A 87 25.87 -7.66 19.94
C GLY A 87 25.18 -8.39 18.80
N ILE A 88 25.60 -8.22 17.53
CA ILE A 88 24.97 -8.85 16.37
C ILE A 88 25.88 -9.98 15.88
N GLN A 89 25.50 -11.23 16.13
CA GLN A 89 26.11 -12.43 15.56
C GLN A 89 25.22 -12.98 14.44
N LEU A 90 25.83 -13.40 13.33
CA LEU A 90 25.16 -13.99 12.15
C LEU A 90 24.42 -15.30 12.50
N PRO A 91 23.43 -15.74 11.69
CA PRO A 91 22.72 -17.00 11.90
C PRO A 91 23.71 -18.18 11.82
N GLY A 92 23.90 -18.89 12.94
CA GLY A 92 24.77 -20.08 13.01
C GLY A 92 25.43 -20.37 14.37
N SER A 93 25.44 -19.41 15.32
CA SER A 93 26.06 -19.62 16.65
C SER A 93 25.02 -19.60 17.78
N LYS A 94 25.06 -20.64 18.64
CA LYS A 94 24.17 -20.90 19.78
C LYS A 94 24.30 -19.92 20.98
N LYS A 95 24.46 -18.61 20.78
CA LYS A 95 24.49 -17.62 21.89
C LYS A 95 23.59 -16.41 21.60
N ARG A 96 22.68 -16.12 22.54
CA ARG A 96 21.62 -15.09 22.50
C ARG A 96 22.16 -13.66 22.27
N VAL A 97 21.52 -12.94 21.35
CA VAL A 97 21.69 -11.52 21.07
C VAL A 97 20.82 -10.68 22.04
N ARG A 98 21.28 -9.49 22.42
CA ARG A 98 20.52 -8.53 23.24
C ARG A 98 19.75 -7.59 22.30
N ARG A 99 18.42 -7.74 22.20
CA ARG A 99 17.53 -6.85 21.42
C ARG A 99 17.80 -5.38 21.80
N LEU A 100 18.10 -4.54 20.80
CA LEU A 100 18.37 -3.12 21.01
C LEU A 100 17.05 -2.37 21.24
N LYS A 101 17.06 -1.34 22.09
CA LYS A 101 15.87 -0.47 22.26
C LYS A 101 15.63 0.31 20.96
N ARG A 102 14.36 0.53 20.56
CA ARG A 102 13.95 1.28 19.36
C ARG A 102 14.74 2.57 19.10
N ALA A 103 14.94 3.39 20.14
CA ALA A 103 15.72 4.62 20.03
C ALA A 103 17.18 4.39 19.58
N ALA A 104 17.80 3.28 19.97
CA ALA A 104 19.16 2.93 19.57
C ALA A 104 19.23 2.39 18.14
N LEU A 105 18.19 1.67 17.69
CA LEU A 105 18.06 1.23 16.30
C LEU A 105 17.84 2.43 15.37
N GLN A 106 16.94 3.35 15.76
CA GLN A 106 16.70 4.58 14.99
C GLN A 106 17.97 5.45 14.92
N ALA A 107 18.67 5.65 16.04
CA ALA A 107 19.94 6.39 16.03
C ALA A 107 21.01 5.70 15.17
N THR A 108 21.01 4.38 15.09
CA THR A 108 21.89 3.62 14.17
C THR A 108 21.52 3.89 12.72
N LEU A 109 20.24 3.84 12.37
CA LEU A 109 19.74 4.14 11.03
C LEU A 109 20.10 5.57 10.60
N ASP A 110 19.88 6.55 11.48
CA ASP A 110 20.21 7.96 11.22
C ASP A 110 21.72 8.15 11.01
N ARG A 111 22.55 7.45 11.80
CA ARG A 111 24.01 7.48 11.62
C ARG A 111 24.45 6.81 10.33
N LEU A 112 23.87 5.68 9.95
CA LEU A 112 24.17 5.02 8.67
C LEU A 112 23.84 5.95 7.52
N SER A 113 22.63 6.50 7.51
CA SER A 113 22.19 7.44 6.49
C SER A 113 23.13 8.66 6.41
N SER A 114 23.44 9.30 7.54
CA SER A 114 24.33 10.47 7.57
C SER A 114 25.79 10.22 7.14
N ASN A 115 26.25 8.97 7.08
CA ASN A 115 27.64 8.65 6.73
C ASN A 115 27.78 8.06 5.32
N PHE A 116 26.77 7.35 4.84
CA PHE A 116 26.80 6.71 3.53
C PHE A 116 26.06 7.50 2.46
N ASP A 117 25.12 8.38 2.86
CA ASP A 117 24.30 9.16 1.91
C ASP A 117 24.91 10.53 1.60
N LYS A 118 26.13 10.82 2.08
CA LYS A 118 26.81 12.13 1.98
C LYS A 118 27.35 12.51 0.59
N GLY A 119 26.88 11.86 -0.47
CA GLY A 119 27.21 12.22 -1.86
C GLY A 119 26.05 12.97 -2.52
N ALA A 120 26.35 13.96 -3.35
CA ALA A 120 25.36 14.67 -4.17
C ALA A 120 24.72 13.80 -5.29
N GLU A 121 25.04 12.50 -5.34
CA GLU A 121 24.63 11.56 -6.38
C GLU A 121 23.52 10.58 -5.93
N ALA A 122 23.23 10.44 -4.63
CA ALA A 122 22.19 9.53 -4.15
C ALA A 122 20.79 10.17 -4.23
N GLU A 123 19.86 9.53 -4.94
CA GLU A 123 18.47 10.00 -5.12
C GLU A 123 17.55 9.62 -3.95
N ALA A 124 17.99 8.68 -3.12
CA ALA A 124 17.28 8.17 -1.94
C ALA A 124 18.27 7.97 -0.78
N THR A 125 17.79 7.99 0.47
CA THR A 125 18.58 7.67 1.65
C THR A 125 18.31 6.26 2.18
N ILE A 126 19.22 5.72 3.00
CA ILE A 126 18.98 4.43 3.70
C ILE A 126 17.71 4.53 4.58
N ARG A 127 17.44 5.73 5.13
CA ARG A 127 16.24 6.00 5.91
C ARG A 127 14.98 5.91 5.05
N ASP A 128 15.00 6.46 3.84
CA ASP A 128 13.86 6.42 2.91
C ASP A 128 13.50 4.99 2.50
N VAL A 129 14.51 4.14 2.27
CA VAL A 129 14.29 2.70 2.03
C VAL A 129 13.58 2.04 3.21
N PHE A 130 14.04 2.27 4.45
CA PHE A 130 13.37 1.72 5.62
C PHE A 130 11.95 2.27 5.80
N GLN A 131 11.74 3.58 5.60
CA GLN A 131 10.42 4.20 5.69
C GLN A 131 9.45 3.64 4.65
N THR A 132 9.95 3.33 3.46
CA THR A 132 9.20 2.66 2.40
C THR A 132 8.80 1.25 2.84
N LEU A 133 9.77 0.43 3.29
CA LEU A 133 9.50 -0.94 3.77
C LEU A 133 8.51 -0.97 4.95
N ARG A 134 8.59 0.02 5.85
CA ARG A 134 7.69 0.13 7.00
C ARG A 134 6.21 0.18 6.62
N ILE A 135 5.88 0.78 5.47
CA ILE A 135 4.51 0.82 4.96
C ILE A 135 4.26 -0.35 4.02
N ALA A 136 5.19 -0.59 3.09
CA ALA A 136 5.05 -1.60 2.05
C ALA A 136 4.95 -3.04 2.60
N MET A 137 5.49 -3.32 3.79
CA MET A 137 5.46 -4.64 4.42
C MET A 137 4.35 -4.81 5.46
N LEU A 138 3.43 -3.84 5.59
CA LEU A 138 2.25 -4.03 6.42
C LEU A 138 1.45 -5.27 5.97
N PRO A 139 0.68 -5.93 6.85
CA PRO A 139 0.18 -7.29 6.59
C PRO A 139 -0.71 -7.44 5.34
N SER A 140 -1.48 -6.40 5.00
CA SER A 140 -2.43 -6.40 3.87
C SER A 140 -2.62 -5.01 3.26
N ALA A 141 -3.23 -4.94 2.08
CA ALA A 141 -3.64 -3.66 1.48
C ALA A 141 -4.54 -2.80 2.40
N THR A 142 -5.40 -3.41 3.22
CA THR A 142 -6.23 -2.69 4.20
C THR A 142 -5.39 -1.99 5.25
N HIS A 143 -4.33 -2.62 5.78
CA HIS A 143 -3.43 -1.96 6.73
C HIS A 143 -2.64 -0.82 6.09
N VAL A 144 -2.22 -1.01 4.82
CA VAL A 144 -1.58 0.07 4.06
C VAL A 144 -2.54 1.24 3.91
N ALA A 145 -3.80 0.97 3.55
CA ALA A 145 -4.83 2.01 3.47
C ALA A 145 -5.05 2.71 4.82
N GLU A 146 -5.20 1.95 5.91
CA GLU A 146 -5.31 2.49 7.27
C GLU A 146 -4.18 3.46 7.58
N ARG A 147 -2.95 3.05 7.31
CA ARG A 147 -1.78 3.89 7.54
C ARG A 147 -1.77 5.16 6.68
N LEU A 148 -2.19 5.08 5.42
CA LEU A 148 -2.27 6.25 4.55
C LEU A 148 -3.40 7.20 4.99
N PHE A 149 -4.52 6.67 5.49
CA PHE A 149 -5.65 7.47 5.95
C PHE A 149 -5.49 8.07 7.35
N GLU A 150 -4.50 7.65 8.15
CA GLU A 150 -4.13 8.31 9.42
C GLU A 150 -3.71 9.77 9.22
N GLU A 151 -3.06 10.07 8.09
CA GLU A 151 -2.54 11.41 7.76
C GLU A 151 -3.41 12.13 6.71
N ALA A 152 -4.41 11.44 6.13
CA ALA A 152 -5.25 11.97 5.05
C ALA A 152 -6.39 12.85 5.58
N SER A 153 -6.83 13.78 4.73
CA SER A 153 -8.01 14.61 5.03
C SER A 153 -9.30 13.76 5.07
N PRO A 154 -10.33 14.09 5.88
CA PRO A 154 -11.56 13.29 5.97
C PRO A 154 -12.31 13.12 4.64
N ASP A 155 -12.20 14.09 3.73
CA ASP A 155 -12.83 14.08 2.40
C ASP A 155 -11.92 13.55 1.28
N GLU A 156 -10.78 12.95 1.65
CA GLU A 156 -9.83 12.37 0.71
C GLU A 156 -10.31 11.04 0.13
N VAL A 157 -10.19 10.93 -1.18
CA VAL A 157 -10.46 9.74 -1.99
C VAL A 157 -9.15 9.33 -2.67
N MET A 158 -8.79 8.05 -2.59
CA MET A 158 -7.58 7.51 -3.20
C MET A 158 -7.92 6.44 -4.23
N VAL A 159 -7.32 6.53 -5.41
CA VAL A 159 -7.38 5.46 -6.40
C VAL A 159 -6.34 4.41 -6.04
N ALA A 160 -6.78 3.24 -5.60
CA ALA A 160 -5.91 2.14 -5.19
C ALA A 160 -5.49 1.30 -6.40
N LEU A 161 -4.19 1.31 -6.70
CA LEU A 161 -3.64 0.63 -7.87
C LEU A 161 -2.97 -0.69 -7.49
N MET A 162 -3.53 -1.80 -7.99
CA MET A 162 -2.87 -3.10 -7.92
C MET A 162 -1.58 -3.12 -8.76
N MET A 163 -0.70 -4.06 -8.42
CA MET A 163 0.52 -4.37 -9.15
C MET A 163 0.56 -5.84 -9.55
N ASP A 164 0.96 -6.13 -10.79
CA ASP A 164 1.13 -7.50 -11.29
C ASP A 164 2.57 -7.74 -11.77
N ILE A 165 3.46 -7.92 -10.80
CA ILE A 165 4.90 -8.13 -11.01
C ILE A 165 5.15 -9.61 -11.25
N THR A 166 4.93 -10.05 -12.49
CA THR A 166 5.06 -11.46 -12.89
C THR A 166 5.74 -11.60 -14.25
N SER A 167 6.30 -12.78 -14.52
CA SER A 167 6.78 -13.18 -15.84
C SER A 167 6.00 -14.39 -16.36
N GLU A 168 6.16 -14.74 -17.63
CA GLU A 168 5.54 -15.95 -18.21
C GLU A 168 5.88 -17.21 -17.39
N GLN A 169 7.08 -17.28 -16.82
CA GLN A 169 7.54 -18.43 -16.04
C GLN A 169 6.94 -18.46 -14.63
N THR A 170 6.60 -17.30 -14.04
CA THR A 170 6.07 -17.24 -12.66
C THR A 170 4.56 -17.01 -12.60
N ALA A 171 3.91 -16.68 -13.71
CA ALA A 171 2.48 -16.33 -13.77
C ALA A 171 1.58 -17.34 -13.05
N THR A 172 1.80 -18.64 -13.29
CA THR A 172 1.03 -19.71 -12.65
C THR A 172 1.33 -19.84 -11.15
N ALA A 173 2.62 -19.78 -10.78
CA ALA A 173 3.05 -19.92 -9.38
C ALA A 173 2.57 -18.73 -8.52
N ASP A 174 2.59 -17.52 -9.08
CA ASP A 174 2.26 -16.27 -8.39
C ASP A 174 0.74 -15.96 -8.47
N LYS A 175 -0.09 -16.83 -9.05
CA LYS A 175 -1.54 -16.61 -9.17
C LYS A 175 -2.23 -16.45 -7.81
N ALA A 176 -1.80 -17.21 -6.81
CA ALA A 176 -2.35 -17.09 -5.45
C ALA A 176 -2.06 -15.72 -4.82
N LEU A 177 -0.87 -15.17 -5.07
CA LEU A 177 -0.48 -13.82 -4.62
C LEU A 177 -1.36 -12.75 -5.29
N PHE A 178 -1.57 -12.85 -6.61
CA PHE A 178 -2.45 -11.93 -7.33
C PHE A 178 -3.90 -11.95 -6.81
N LEU A 179 -4.47 -13.14 -6.60
CA LEU A 179 -5.81 -13.29 -6.04
C LEU A 179 -5.91 -12.75 -4.60
N ARG A 180 -4.86 -12.97 -3.79
CA ARG A 180 -4.75 -12.37 -2.46
C ARG A 180 -4.78 -10.85 -2.53
N GLN A 181 -3.95 -10.25 -3.39
CA GLN A 181 -3.92 -8.79 -3.57
C GLN A 181 -5.28 -8.24 -4.02
N MET A 182 -5.93 -8.89 -5.00
CA MET A 182 -7.27 -8.50 -5.46
C MET A 182 -8.27 -8.48 -4.31
N LYS A 183 -8.29 -9.55 -3.50
CA LYS A 183 -9.16 -9.64 -2.32
C LYS A 183 -8.84 -8.53 -1.31
N GLU A 184 -7.58 -8.33 -0.95
CA GLU A 184 -7.17 -7.33 0.04
C GLU A 184 -7.46 -5.90 -0.42
N THR A 185 -7.26 -5.58 -1.71
CA THR A 185 -7.60 -4.27 -2.27
C THR A 185 -9.11 -4.02 -2.29
N SER A 186 -9.91 -5.05 -2.58
CA SER A 186 -11.38 -4.97 -2.46
C SER A 186 -11.82 -4.80 -1.00
N GLU A 187 -11.20 -5.53 -0.06
CA GLU A 187 -11.45 -5.37 1.38
C GLU A 187 -11.10 -3.96 1.87
N ALA A 188 -10.02 -3.35 1.36
CA ALA A 188 -9.70 -1.96 1.65
C ALA A 188 -10.80 -1.01 1.15
N ALA A 189 -11.37 -1.25 -0.05
CA ALA A 189 -12.50 -0.47 -0.56
C ALA A 189 -13.77 -0.60 0.29
N VAL A 190 -14.06 -1.80 0.82
CA VAL A 190 -15.16 -2.01 1.78
C VAL A 190 -14.86 -1.38 3.13
N ALA A 191 -13.59 -1.34 3.56
CA ALA A 191 -13.17 -0.71 4.80
C ALA A 191 -13.28 0.82 4.75
N TYR A 192 -13.03 1.41 3.57
CA TYR A 192 -13.06 2.83 3.28
C TYR A 192 -14.06 3.15 2.14
N PRO A 193 -15.38 2.89 2.36
CA PRO A 193 -16.40 2.94 1.33
C PRO A 193 -16.48 4.32 0.66
N GLY A 194 -16.28 4.35 -0.67
CA GLY A 194 -16.25 5.57 -1.46
C GLY A 194 -15.00 6.44 -1.28
N ARG A 195 -14.11 6.09 -0.35
CA ARG A 195 -12.81 6.76 -0.16
C ARG A 195 -11.67 6.01 -0.82
N ILE A 196 -11.83 4.72 -1.10
CA ILE A 196 -10.92 3.96 -1.96
C ILE A 196 -11.66 3.56 -3.23
N ILE A 197 -11.04 3.83 -4.38
CA ILE A 197 -11.55 3.43 -5.69
C ILE A 197 -10.54 2.44 -6.30
N PRO A 198 -10.83 1.13 -6.28
CA PRO A 198 -9.85 0.11 -6.63
C PRO A 198 -9.73 -0.11 -8.14
N PHE A 199 -8.50 -0.22 -8.65
CA PHE A 199 -8.16 -0.51 -10.05
C PHE A 199 -7.41 -1.84 -10.17
N VAL A 200 -7.90 -2.72 -11.04
CA VAL A 200 -7.37 -4.09 -11.19
C VAL A 200 -6.20 -4.06 -12.16
N ALA A 201 -5.09 -4.68 -11.76
CA ALA A 201 -3.93 -4.80 -12.63
C ALA A 201 -4.19 -5.84 -13.73
N VAL A 202 -3.81 -5.54 -14.96
CA VAL A 202 -3.89 -6.47 -16.08
C VAL A 202 -2.50 -6.68 -16.67
N ASN A 203 -2.05 -7.94 -16.69
CA ASN A 203 -0.79 -8.36 -17.31
C ASN A 203 -1.06 -9.51 -18.29
N THR A 204 -0.83 -9.27 -19.58
CA THR A 204 -1.08 -10.24 -20.66
C THR A 204 -0.22 -11.49 -20.59
N ARG A 205 0.83 -11.50 -19.78
CA ARG A 205 1.70 -12.68 -19.60
C ARG A 205 1.04 -13.77 -18.75
N ARG A 206 -0.07 -13.46 -18.07
CA ARG A 206 -0.93 -14.47 -17.44
C ARG A 206 -1.85 -15.07 -18.49
N ASP A 207 -1.93 -16.39 -18.59
CA ASP A 207 -2.86 -17.05 -19.52
C ASP A 207 -4.33 -16.67 -19.23
N ASN A 208 -4.68 -16.53 -17.96
CA ASN A 208 -6.03 -16.19 -17.49
C ASN A 208 -6.20 -14.69 -17.14
N TYR A 209 -5.41 -13.81 -17.74
CA TYR A 209 -5.45 -12.36 -17.50
C TYR A 209 -6.83 -11.74 -17.69
N TYR A 210 -7.57 -12.18 -18.71
CA TYR A 210 -8.87 -11.61 -19.07
C TYR A 210 -9.94 -12.03 -18.05
N GLU A 211 -9.95 -13.30 -17.64
CA GLU A 211 -10.85 -13.82 -16.62
C GLU A 211 -10.59 -13.17 -15.26
N LEU A 212 -9.31 -12.98 -14.91
CA LEU A 212 -8.93 -12.26 -13.68
C LEU A 212 -9.36 -10.79 -13.70
N MET A 213 -9.23 -10.12 -14.84
CA MET A 213 -9.74 -8.76 -15.02
C MET A 213 -11.25 -8.70 -14.81
N CYS A 214 -12.02 -9.54 -15.53
CA CYS A 214 -13.48 -9.57 -15.43
C CYS A 214 -13.90 -9.85 -13.99
N ARG A 215 -13.26 -10.83 -13.33
CA ARG A 215 -13.49 -11.14 -11.92
C ARG A 215 -13.28 -9.94 -10.99
N GLY A 216 -12.21 -9.18 -11.19
CA GLY A 216 -11.98 -7.94 -10.42
C GLY A 216 -13.15 -6.96 -10.57
N ILE A 217 -13.55 -6.68 -11.81
CA ILE A 217 -14.60 -5.70 -12.12
C ILE A 217 -15.98 -6.18 -11.66
N GLU A 218 -16.34 -7.42 -11.94
CA GLU A 218 -17.71 -7.95 -11.80
C GLU A 218 -17.98 -8.55 -10.42
N GLU A 219 -16.97 -9.09 -9.74
CA GLU A 219 -17.15 -9.79 -8.44
C GLU A 219 -16.53 -9.04 -7.26
N HIS A 220 -15.57 -8.14 -7.48
CA HIS A 220 -14.76 -7.53 -6.41
C HIS A 220 -14.84 -6.00 -6.35
N GLY A 221 -15.75 -5.39 -7.11
CA GLY A 221 -16.03 -3.94 -7.05
C GLY A 221 -14.92 -3.06 -7.62
N PHE A 222 -14.07 -3.58 -8.50
CA PHE A 222 -13.06 -2.77 -9.16
C PHE A 222 -13.69 -1.81 -10.19
N ALA A 223 -13.25 -0.56 -10.17
CA ALA A 223 -13.85 0.53 -10.94
C ALA A 223 -12.96 1.02 -12.11
N GLY A 224 -11.84 0.35 -12.38
CA GLY A 224 -10.92 0.69 -13.45
C GLY A 224 -9.78 -0.30 -13.62
N ILE A 225 -8.95 -0.06 -14.63
CA ILE A 225 -7.84 -0.93 -15.03
C ILE A 225 -6.49 -0.22 -14.78
N LYS A 226 -5.54 -0.91 -14.14
CA LYS A 226 -4.12 -0.51 -14.08
C LYS A 226 -3.31 -1.32 -15.09
N LEU A 227 -2.59 -0.61 -15.96
CA LEU A 227 -1.61 -1.19 -16.86
C LEU A 227 -0.20 -0.75 -16.45
N TYR A 228 0.76 -1.67 -16.49
CA TYR A 228 2.15 -1.40 -16.13
C TYR A 228 3.10 -1.93 -17.22
N PRO A 229 3.16 -1.29 -18.41
CA PRO A 229 3.84 -1.81 -19.60
C PRO A 229 5.30 -2.18 -19.40
N SER A 230 6.01 -1.43 -18.57
CA SER A 230 7.41 -1.69 -18.24
C SER A 230 7.66 -3.04 -17.55
N LEU A 231 6.63 -3.78 -17.13
CA LEU A 231 6.75 -5.17 -16.68
C LEU A 231 6.67 -6.19 -17.83
N GLY A 232 6.89 -5.73 -19.07
CA GLY A 232 6.89 -6.55 -20.28
C GLY A 232 5.51 -6.73 -20.90
N ILE A 233 4.59 -5.78 -20.69
CA ILE A 233 3.23 -5.82 -21.28
C ILE A 233 3.22 -5.00 -22.56
N GLU A 234 3.12 -5.67 -23.71
CA GLU A 234 2.99 -5.00 -25.00
C GLU A 234 1.56 -4.49 -25.22
N VAL A 235 1.41 -3.16 -25.27
CA VAL A 235 0.11 -2.48 -25.45
C VAL A 235 -0.45 -2.62 -26.87
N ILE A 236 0.40 -2.88 -27.86
CA ILE A 236 0.01 -3.16 -29.25
C ILE A 236 -0.04 -4.68 -29.47
N SER A 237 -1.06 -5.33 -28.90
CA SER A 237 -1.25 -6.77 -29.04
C SER A 237 -2.74 -7.12 -29.13
N ASP A 238 -3.08 -8.25 -29.77
CA ASP A 238 -4.48 -8.71 -29.85
C ASP A 238 -5.06 -9.02 -28.46
N ARG A 239 -4.21 -9.47 -27.53
CA ARG A 239 -4.57 -9.64 -26.12
C ARG A 239 -5.02 -8.31 -25.49
N MET A 240 -4.33 -7.20 -25.81
CA MET A 240 -4.72 -5.87 -25.32
C MET A 240 -5.91 -5.25 -26.02
N LYS A 241 -6.12 -5.52 -27.32
CA LYS A 241 -7.35 -5.12 -28.00
C LYS A 241 -8.59 -5.62 -27.28
N ARG A 242 -8.60 -6.89 -26.86
CA ARG A 242 -9.72 -7.49 -26.11
C ARG A 242 -10.01 -6.77 -24.79
N VAL A 243 -8.97 -6.30 -24.10
CA VAL A 243 -9.12 -5.52 -22.85
C VAL A 243 -9.65 -4.12 -23.14
N PHE A 244 -9.16 -3.45 -24.18
CA PHE A 244 -9.68 -2.14 -24.58
C PHE A 244 -11.16 -2.20 -24.99
N ASP A 245 -11.55 -3.23 -25.74
CA ASP A 245 -12.93 -3.42 -26.16
C ASP A 245 -13.85 -3.68 -24.94
N TYR A 246 -13.39 -4.44 -23.96
CA TYR A 246 -14.10 -4.61 -22.69
C TYR A 246 -14.19 -3.30 -21.88
N CYS A 247 -13.14 -2.48 -21.87
CA CYS A 247 -13.16 -1.17 -21.20
C CYS A 247 -14.18 -0.23 -21.85
N LEU A 248 -14.34 -0.27 -23.17
CA LEU A 248 -15.36 0.52 -23.86
C LEU A 248 -16.78 0.02 -23.53
N ASP A 249 -17.00 -1.30 -23.52
CA ASP A 249 -18.31 -1.90 -23.17
C ASP A 249 -18.74 -1.57 -21.73
N LYS A 250 -17.81 -1.69 -20.78
CA LYS A 250 -18.07 -1.48 -19.35
C LYS A 250 -17.82 -0.05 -18.87
N ASP A 251 -17.52 0.87 -19.78
CA ASP A 251 -17.19 2.27 -19.47
C ASP A 251 -16.06 2.41 -18.44
N LEU A 252 -15.00 1.61 -18.54
CA LEU A 252 -13.90 1.57 -17.58
C LEU A 252 -12.77 2.56 -17.94
N PRO A 253 -12.24 3.30 -16.95
CA PRO A 253 -11.00 4.06 -17.11
C PRO A 253 -9.77 3.16 -17.03
N ILE A 254 -8.74 3.50 -17.79
CA ILE A 254 -7.42 2.85 -17.78
C ILE A 254 -6.38 3.83 -17.24
N LEU A 255 -5.67 3.46 -16.18
CA LEU A 255 -4.46 4.15 -15.73
C LEU A 255 -3.23 3.36 -16.19
N LEU A 256 -2.40 3.98 -17.02
CA LEU A 256 -1.22 3.37 -17.63
C LEU A 256 0.05 3.95 -16.99
N HIS A 257 0.98 3.10 -16.55
CA HIS A 257 2.33 3.56 -16.23
C HIS A 257 3.02 4.15 -17.47
N CYS A 258 3.35 5.44 -17.43
CA CYS A 258 3.95 6.19 -18.54
C CYS A 258 5.19 6.93 -18.03
N ASN A 259 6.19 6.18 -17.59
CA ASN A 259 7.49 6.69 -17.15
C ASN A 259 8.60 5.64 -17.45
N LEU A 260 9.84 6.09 -17.70
CA LEU A 260 11.00 5.22 -17.88
C LEU A 260 11.46 4.55 -16.57
N GLY A 261 11.17 5.18 -15.43
CA GLY A 261 11.48 4.65 -14.11
C GLY A 261 10.42 3.71 -13.52
N GLY A 262 10.49 3.52 -12.20
CA GLY A 262 9.57 2.66 -11.46
C GLY A 262 9.94 1.18 -11.54
N PHE A 263 8.94 0.30 -11.52
CA PHE A 263 9.18 -1.14 -11.68
C PHE A 263 9.27 -1.53 -13.17
N LYS A 264 10.41 -2.03 -13.61
CA LYS A 264 10.64 -2.46 -14.99
C LYS A 264 11.31 -3.83 -15.03
N GLU A 265 10.96 -4.67 -16.00
CA GLU A 265 11.63 -5.96 -16.20
C GLU A 265 13.09 -5.77 -16.62
N ASN A 266 13.31 -4.79 -17.50
CA ASN A 266 14.60 -4.33 -17.99
C ASN A 266 14.43 -2.96 -18.68
N ASP A 267 15.52 -2.30 -19.08
CA ASP A 267 15.48 -0.98 -19.73
C ASP A 267 14.72 -0.99 -21.05
N ALA A 268 14.79 -2.06 -21.83
CA ALA A 268 14.05 -2.15 -23.10
C ALA A 268 12.54 -2.21 -22.88
N SER A 269 12.09 -2.91 -21.84
CA SER A 269 10.66 -3.00 -21.50
C SER A 269 10.08 -1.66 -21.03
N ALA A 270 10.89 -0.76 -20.48
CA ALA A 270 10.43 0.56 -20.05
C ALA A 270 9.78 1.35 -21.21
N GLU A 271 10.30 1.21 -22.43
CA GLU A 271 9.74 1.83 -23.64
C GLU A 271 8.34 1.36 -23.99
N PHE A 272 7.85 0.23 -23.47
CA PHE A 272 6.46 -0.17 -23.68
C PHE A 272 5.46 0.82 -23.05
N GLY A 273 5.92 1.64 -22.08
CA GLY A 273 5.15 2.74 -21.51
C GLY A 273 5.10 3.99 -22.38
N ASN A 274 5.80 4.01 -23.52
CA ASN A 274 5.90 5.18 -24.37
C ASN A 274 4.52 5.57 -24.96
N PRO A 275 4.05 6.81 -24.75
CA PRO A 275 2.73 7.24 -25.18
C PRO A 275 2.57 7.27 -26.71
N ALA A 276 3.67 7.23 -27.48
CA ALA A 276 3.62 7.15 -28.93
C ALA A 276 2.91 5.88 -29.43
N HIS A 277 2.98 4.77 -28.68
CA HIS A 277 2.29 3.52 -29.01
C HIS A 277 0.76 3.64 -29.00
N TRP A 278 0.23 4.67 -28.34
CA TRP A 278 -1.20 4.88 -28.21
C TRP A 278 -1.81 5.71 -29.33
N ARG A 279 -1.00 6.22 -30.28
CA ARG A 279 -1.51 7.03 -31.41
C ARG A 279 -2.51 6.25 -32.27
N ASP A 280 -2.19 5.02 -32.63
CA ASP A 280 -3.06 4.17 -33.45
C ASP A 280 -4.19 3.55 -32.62
N ILE A 281 -3.91 3.15 -31.37
CA ILE A 281 -4.92 2.64 -30.44
C ILE A 281 -6.06 3.66 -30.27
N LEU A 282 -5.73 4.92 -29.99
CA LEU A 282 -6.72 5.98 -29.80
C LEU A 282 -7.35 6.46 -31.11
N LYS A 283 -6.66 6.28 -32.25
CA LYS A 283 -7.27 6.54 -33.57
C LYS A 283 -8.40 5.54 -33.85
N GLU A 284 -8.19 4.27 -33.51
CA GLU A 284 -9.21 3.22 -33.64
C GLU A 284 -10.28 3.31 -32.55
N ARG A 285 -9.91 3.73 -31.34
CA ARG A 285 -10.77 3.75 -30.14
C ARG A 285 -10.74 5.14 -29.47
N PRO A 286 -11.26 6.20 -30.13
CA PRO A 286 -11.13 7.58 -29.65
C PRO A 286 -11.84 7.88 -28.33
N ASN A 287 -12.78 7.01 -27.94
CA ASN A 287 -13.54 7.14 -26.69
C ASN A 287 -12.92 6.37 -25.52
N LEU A 288 -11.80 5.69 -25.72
CA LEU A 288 -11.12 4.97 -24.65
C LEU A 288 -10.62 5.98 -23.60
N ARG A 289 -11.05 5.79 -22.35
CA ARG A 289 -10.69 6.67 -21.24
C ARG A 289 -9.38 6.22 -20.63
N VAL A 290 -8.31 6.98 -20.90
CA VAL A 290 -6.94 6.62 -20.49
C VAL A 290 -6.25 7.78 -19.77
N CYS A 291 -5.60 7.47 -18.65
CA CYS A 291 -4.68 8.36 -17.96
C CYS A 291 -3.24 7.84 -18.12
N PHE A 292 -2.36 8.66 -18.70
CA PHE A 292 -0.93 8.40 -18.76
C PHE A 292 -0.28 8.88 -17.47
N ALA A 293 0.03 7.94 -16.58
CA ALA A 293 0.59 8.25 -15.28
C ALA A 293 2.01 8.81 -15.37
N HIS A 294 2.31 9.82 -14.56
CA HIS A 294 3.55 10.59 -14.58
C HIS A 294 3.81 11.34 -15.90
N ALA A 295 3.07 11.09 -16.98
CA ALA A 295 3.23 11.78 -18.26
C ALA A 295 4.69 11.86 -18.78
N GLY A 296 5.53 10.85 -18.57
CA GLY A 296 6.97 10.87 -18.85
C GLY A 296 7.85 11.25 -17.67
N GLY A 297 7.33 12.09 -16.77
CA GLY A 297 7.85 12.32 -15.42
C GLY A 297 9.31 12.73 -15.32
N THR A 298 9.86 12.47 -14.13
CA THR A 298 11.22 12.80 -13.71
C THR A 298 12.29 11.95 -14.39
N ASP A 299 11.97 10.73 -14.82
CA ASP A 299 13.00 9.83 -15.38
C ASP A 299 13.38 10.17 -16.83
N GLN A 300 12.72 11.17 -17.45
CA GLN A 300 13.21 11.85 -18.67
C GLN A 300 13.99 13.14 -18.38
N GLY A 301 14.27 13.39 -17.09
CA GLY A 301 14.95 14.56 -16.57
C GLY A 301 13.99 15.68 -16.13
N PRO A 302 14.53 16.72 -15.46
CA PRO A 302 13.74 17.83 -14.95
C PRO A 302 13.08 18.63 -16.08
N MET A 303 11.93 19.24 -15.76
CA MET A 303 11.22 20.09 -16.72
C MET A 303 12.12 21.21 -17.27
N LYS A 304 12.22 21.28 -18.60
CA LYS A 304 13.06 22.26 -19.30
C LYS A 304 12.43 23.66 -19.25
N LYS A 305 13.24 24.71 -19.38
CA LYS A 305 12.82 26.14 -19.34
C LYS A 305 11.68 26.52 -20.29
N ASN A 306 11.58 25.83 -21.42
CA ASN A 306 10.57 26.09 -22.46
C ASN A 306 9.42 25.06 -22.45
N GLY A 307 9.28 24.27 -21.37
CA GLY A 307 8.37 23.15 -21.31
C GLY A 307 8.94 21.89 -21.98
N PRO A 308 8.12 20.84 -22.17
CA PRO A 308 8.57 19.59 -22.76
C PRO A 308 8.92 19.80 -24.24
N ALA A 309 10.04 19.23 -24.67
CA ALA A 309 10.50 19.30 -26.05
C ALA A 309 9.73 18.29 -26.93
N LYS A 310 9.69 18.55 -28.24
CA LYS A 310 9.16 17.58 -29.21
C LYS A 310 9.96 16.27 -29.11
N GLY A 311 9.25 15.17 -28.85
CA GLY A 311 9.85 13.85 -28.62
C GLY A 311 9.83 13.41 -27.16
N ASP A 312 9.77 14.35 -26.21
CA ASP A 312 9.55 14.02 -24.79
C ASP A 312 8.16 13.36 -24.64
N TRP A 313 8.02 12.41 -23.71
CA TRP A 313 6.76 11.70 -23.51
C TRP A 313 5.67 12.66 -23.02
N THR A 314 6.00 13.63 -22.17
CA THR A 314 5.05 14.68 -21.74
C THR A 314 4.48 15.45 -22.92
N HIS A 315 5.32 15.81 -23.91
CA HIS A 315 4.85 16.49 -25.11
C HIS A 315 3.90 15.58 -25.91
N THR A 316 4.25 14.31 -26.06
CA THR A 316 3.40 13.34 -26.77
C THR A 316 2.05 13.15 -26.08
N VAL A 317 2.02 13.06 -24.75
CA VAL A 317 0.76 12.98 -23.99
C VAL A 317 -0.09 14.26 -24.19
N GLN A 318 0.53 15.44 -24.17
CA GLN A 318 -0.18 16.70 -24.45
C GLN A 318 -0.76 16.74 -25.88
N GLU A 319 -0.05 16.21 -26.88
CA GLU A 319 -0.58 16.04 -28.24
C GLU A 319 -1.80 15.12 -28.28
N LEU A 320 -1.77 14.01 -27.54
CA LEU A 320 -2.89 13.08 -27.45
C LEU A 320 -4.10 13.72 -26.76
N ILE A 321 -3.90 14.45 -25.66
CA ILE A 321 -4.96 15.22 -25.00
C ILE A 321 -5.56 16.26 -25.95
N ALA A 322 -4.72 16.99 -26.70
CA ALA A 322 -5.19 17.97 -27.67
C ALA A 322 -6.13 17.34 -28.71
N ARG A 323 -5.86 16.08 -29.11
CA ARG A 323 -6.61 15.37 -30.15
C ARG A 323 -7.85 14.62 -29.64
N TYR A 324 -7.81 14.05 -28.43
CA TYR A 324 -8.86 13.15 -27.93
C TYR A 324 -9.40 13.61 -26.58
N ASP A 325 -10.72 13.53 -26.40
CA ASP A 325 -11.38 14.14 -25.24
C ASP A 325 -11.31 13.28 -23.97
N GLN A 326 -11.04 11.98 -24.11
CA GLN A 326 -10.98 11.00 -23.02
C GLN A 326 -9.54 10.63 -22.61
N VAL A 327 -8.55 11.44 -23.02
CA VAL A 327 -7.14 11.26 -22.63
C VAL A 327 -6.79 12.21 -21.51
N TYR A 328 -6.14 11.67 -20.48
CA TYR A 328 -5.72 12.34 -19.26
C TYR A 328 -4.23 12.08 -19.00
N MET A 329 -3.66 12.88 -18.12
CA MET A 329 -2.35 12.63 -17.55
C MET A 329 -2.39 12.91 -16.05
N ASP A 330 -1.58 12.20 -15.28
CA ASP A 330 -1.32 12.57 -13.90
C ASP A 330 0.11 13.09 -13.72
N ILE A 331 0.31 13.83 -12.63
CA ILE A 331 1.61 14.39 -12.26
C ILE A 331 2.21 13.69 -11.04
N SER A 332 1.77 12.46 -10.74
CA SER A 332 2.23 11.73 -9.57
C SER A 332 3.72 11.42 -9.65
N TYR A 333 4.39 11.35 -8.51
CA TYR A 333 5.84 11.13 -8.44
C TYR A 333 6.71 12.18 -9.18
N HIS A 334 6.17 13.33 -9.58
CA HIS A 334 7.00 14.42 -10.09
C HIS A 334 7.79 15.03 -8.92
N THR A 335 9.06 14.68 -8.72
CA THR A 335 9.87 15.13 -7.57
C THR A 335 11.01 16.08 -7.92
N ASP A 336 11.50 16.09 -9.17
CA ASP A 336 12.69 16.86 -9.57
C ASP A 336 12.55 18.36 -9.36
N GLN A 337 11.33 18.88 -9.44
CA GLN A 337 11.03 20.29 -9.21
C GLN A 337 11.25 20.72 -7.77
N MET A 338 11.43 19.78 -6.84
CA MET A 338 11.70 20.06 -5.43
C MET A 338 13.20 20.05 -5.10
N LEU A 339 14.07 19.74 -6.09
CA LEU A 339 15.52 19.61 -5.87
C LEU A 339 16.25 20.96 -5.85
N ASN A 340 15.82 21.93 -6.66
CA ASN A 340 16.43 23.27 -6.72
C ASN A 340 15.48 24.32 -7.33
N GLU A 341 15.85 25.59 -7.18
CA GLU A 341 15.05 26.74 -7.63
C GLU A 341 14.82 26.79 -9.15
N GLU A 342 15.79 26.34 -9.95
CA GLU A 342 15.66 26.34 -11.42
C GLU A 342 14.61 25.31 -11.87
N HIS A 343 14.67 24.10 -11.33
CA HIS A 343 13.70 23.06 -11.63
C HIS A 343 12.29 23.46 -11.17
N GLU A 344 12.16 24.02 -9.96
CA GLU A 344 10.90 24.57 -9.43
C GLU A 344 10.31 25.59 -10.40
N LYS A 345 11.12 26.58 -10.81
CA LYS A 345 10.67 27.66 -11.70
C LYS A 345 10.22 27.12 -13.06
N ASN A 346 10.98 26.21 -13.66
CA ASN A 346 10.65 25.65 -14.97
C ASN A 346 9.38 24.80 -14.91
N TYR A 347 9.23 23.97 -13.89
CA TYR A 347 8.05 23.15 -13.67
C TYR A 347 6.80 23.98 -13.44
N LEU A 348 6.85 24.99 -12.55
CA LEU A 348 5.70 25.85 -12.27
C LEU A 348 5.30 26.67 -13.51
N LYS A 349 6.26 27.12 -14.32
CA LYS A 349 5.97 27.81 -15.58
C LYS A 349 5.19 26.89 -16.53
N TRP A 350 5.63 25.64 -16.68
CA TRP A 350 4.93 24.65 -17.50
C TRP A 350 3.54 24.34 -16.92
N LEU A 351 3.44 23.95 -15.65
CA LEU A 351 2.16 23.55 -15.04
C LEU A 351 1.15 24.70 -15.11
N LYS A 352 1.56 25.94 -14.85
CA LYS A 352 0.66 27.11 -14.99
C LYS A 352 0.24 27.38 -16.44
N SER A 353 1.06 27.06 -17.43
CA SER A 353 0.61 27.12 -18.83
C SER A 353 -0.42 26.04 -19.15
N VAL A 354 -0.22 24.83 -18.64
CA VAL A 354 -1.15 23.70 -18.80
C VAL A 354 -2.50 23.99 -18.13
N LEU A 355 -2.49 24.60 -16.94
CA LEU A 355 -3.70 24.98 -16.20
C LEU A 355 -4.43 26.21 -16.78
N LYS A 356 -3.79 26.96 -17.67
CA LYS A 356 -4.41 28.07 -18.42
C LYS A 356 -5.07 27.62 -19.72
N ASP A 357 -4.57 26.54 -20.33
CA ASP A 357 -5.12 26.00 -21.56
C ASP A 357 -6.51 25.36 -21.32
N ASP A 358 -7.48 25.69 -22.17
CA ASP A 358 -8.88 25.30 -21.97
C ASP A 358 -9.15 23.80 -22.03
N LYS A 359 -8.33 23.05 -22.76
CA LYS A 359 -8.46 21.60 -22.89
C LYS A 359 -7.58 20.90 -21.86
N LEU A 360 -6.29 21.23 -21.79
CA LEU A 360 -5.34 20.55 -20.91
C LEU A 360 -5.71 20.68 -19.43
N LYS A 361 -6.18 21.84 -18.97
CA LYS A 361 -6.53 22.07 -17.55
C LYS A 361 -7.59 21.11 -16.99
N LYS A 362 -8.39 20.50 -17.87
CA LYS A 362 -9.44 19.54 -17.52
C LYS A 362 -8.94 18.09 -17.54
N ARG A 363 -7.66 17.87 -17.86
CA ARG A 363 -7.06 16.57 -18.17
C ARG A 363 -5.79 16.28 -17.37
N VAL A 364 -5.47 17.13 -16.39
CA VAL A 364 -4.36 16.91 -15.45
C VAL A 364 -4.92 16.47 -14.11
N ILE A 365 -4.44 15.33 -13.64
CA ILE A 365 -4.85 14.71 -12.39
C ILE A 365 -3.69 14.80 -11.40
N PHE A 366 -3.99 15.17 -10.17
CA PHE A 366 -3.04 15.01 -9.09
C PHE A 366 -2.99 13.55 -8.62
N GLY A 367 -1.81 13.07 -8.26
CA GLY A 367 -1.63 11.82 -7.54
C GLY A 367 -0.31 11.79 -6.78
N THR A 368 -0.12 10.79 -5.92
CA THR A 368 1.09 10.67 -5.08
C THR A 368 2.04 9.58 -5.53
N ASP A 369 1.53 8.52 -6.19
CA ASP A 369 2.19 7.22 -6.39
C ASP A 369 2.21 6.33 -5.12
N GLY A 370 1.49 6.74 -4.07
CA GLY A 370 1.37 6.01 -2.81
C GLY A 370 2.71 5.85 -2.09
N TRP A 371 2.91 4.73 -1.38
CA TRP A 371 4.12 4.51 -0.59
C TRP A 371 5.41 4.43 -1.43
N LEU A 372 5.33 4.31 -2.77
CA LEU A 372 6.49 4.35 -3.65
C LEU A 372 7.19 5.72 -3.66
N LEU A 373 6.43 6.80 -3.44
CA LEU A 373 6.96 8.16 -3.30
C LEU A 373 7.97 8.27 -2.14
N ARG A 374 7.82 7.43 -1.11
CA ARG A 374 8.65 7.48 0.10
C ARG A 374 10.10 7.09 -0.09
N LEU A 375 10.46 6.54 -1.25
CA LEU A 375 11.86 6.40 -1.64
C LEU A 375 12.54 7.75 -1.88
N ASN A 376 11.78 8.82 -2.13
CA ASN A 376 12.30 10.15 -2.41
C ASN A 376 11.87 11.17 -1.36
N LEU A 377 10.60 11.16 -0.94
CA LEU A 377 10.09 12.08 0.07
C LEU A 377 8.78 11.61 0.72
N PRO A 378 8.44 12.11 1.93
CA PRO A 378 7.13 11.90 2.55
C PRO A 378 5.99 12.50 1.72
N ASP A 379 4.85 11.80 1.71
CA ASP A 379 3.61 12.22 1.04
C ASP A 379 3.18 13.65 1.44
N SER A 380 3.28 13.97 2.74
CA SER A 380 2.91 15.29 3.26
C SER A 380 3.78 16.42 2.71
N LEU A 381 5.10 16.21 2.53
CA LEU A 381 5.96 17.22 1.91
C LEU A 381 5.60 17.45 0.44
N TYR A 382 5.28 16.36 -0.27
CA TYR A 382 4.87 16.40 -1.65
C TYR A 382 3.56 17.18 -1.84
N MET A 383 2.53 16.84 -1.07
CA MET A 383 1.24 17.54 -1.04
C MET A 383 1.39 19.03 -0.71
N ASN A 384 2.10 19.33 0.39
CA ASN A 384 2.34 20.69 0.85
C ASN A 384 3.08 21.53 -0.19
N TRP A 385 3.96 20.93 -1.00
CA TRP A 385 4.63 21.66 -2.06
C TRP A 385 3.60 22.20 -3.08
N PHE A 386 2.67 21.38 -3.56
CA PHE A 386 1.64 21.84 -4.50
C PHE A 386 0.69 22.87 -3.87
N GLU A 387 0.18 22.59 -2.67
CA GLU A 387 -0.74 23.48 -1.93
C GLU A 387 -0.14 24.89 -1.71
N ASN A 388 1.18 24.98 -1.50
CA ASN A 388 1.84 26.26 -1.27
C ASN A 388 2.18 27.04 -2.55
N ARG A 389 2.15 26.43 -3.74
CA ARG A 389 2.55 27.07 -5.01
C ARG A 389 1.42 27.27 -6.02
N LEU A 390 0.31 26.56 -5.85
CA LEU A 390 -0.90 26.69 -6.67
C LEU A 390 -2.00 27.42 -5.89
N SER A 391 -2.82 28.19 -6.59
CA SER A 391 -4.02 28.77 -6.00
C SER A 391 -5.07 27.69 -5.69
N GLU A 392 -6.00 27.98 -4.79
CA GLU A 392 -7.11 27.08 -4.46
C GLU A 392 -7.92 26.67 -5.71
N ALA A 393 -8.13 27.60 -6.65
CA ALA A 393 -8.82 27.33 -7.91
C ALA A 393 -8.03 26.37 -8.82
N GLU A 394 -6.71 26.53 -8.91
CA GLU A 394 -5.82 25.63 -9.64
C GLU A 394 -5.77 24.24 -9.00
N MET A 395 -5.66 24.17 -7.67
CA MET A 395 -5.70 22.92 -6.93
C MET A 395 -7.01 22.17 -7.15
N LYS A 396 -8.15 22.86 -7.11
CA LYS A 396 -9.46 22.27 -7.36
C LYS A 396 -9.60 21.68 -8.77
N LEU A 397 -8.89 22.20 -9.78
CA LEU A 397 -8.87 21.60 -11.11
C LEU A 397 -8.28 20.19 -11.09
N ILE A 398 -7.11 20.02 -10.46
CA ILE A 398 -6.32 18.80 -10.53
C ILE A 398 -6.67 17.76 -9.45
N TYR A 399 -7.21 18.18 -8.30
CA TYR A 399 -7.61 17.29 -7.20
C TYR A 399 -9.08 16.92 -7.17
N GLU A 400 -9.96 17.69 -7.82
CA GLU A 400 -11.39 17.45 -7.73
C GLU A 400 -11.98 17.27 -9.13
N LYS A 401 -11.87 18.29 -10.00
CA LYS A 401 -12.62 18.31 -11.25
C LYS A 401 -12.13 17.28 -12.27
N ALA A 402 -10.86 17.34 -12.65
CA ALA A 402 -10.27 16.42 -13.61
C ALA A 402 -10.33 14.95 -13.16
N PRO A 403 -9.91 14.59 -11.93
CA PRO A 403 -10.03 13.21 -11.47
C PRO A 403 -11.47 12.73 -11.34
N ALA A 404 -12.42 13.57 -10.90
CA ALA A 404 -13.82 13.13 -10.82
C ALA A 404 -14.41 12.86 -12.23
N GLU A 405 -14.11 13.70 -13.23
CA GLU A 405 -14.49 13.46 -14.63
C GLU A 405 -13.84 12.17 -15.17
N TYR A 406 -12.53 11.99 -14.91
CA TYR A 406 -11.80 10.79 -15.32
C TYR A 406 -12.31 9.51 -14.66
N LEU A 407 -12.70 9.56 -13.39
CA LEU A 407 -13.23 8.39 -12.68
C LEU A 407 -14.70 8.15 -13.01
N GLY A 408 -15.44 9.19 -13.41
CA GLY A 408 -16.89 9.14 -13.61
C GLY A 408 -17.67 9.29 -12.31
N LEU A 409 -17.06 9.96 -11.33
CA LEU A 409 -17.67 10.28 -10.03
C LEU A 409 -18.72 11.39 -10.20
N PRO A 410 -19.72 11.44 -9.31
CA PRO A 410 -20.69 12.52 -9.30
C PRO A 410 -19.99 13.84 -8.90
N VAL A 411 -20.07 14.86 -9.77
CA VAL A 411 -19.54 16.20 -9.49
C VAL A 411 -20.66 17.16 -9.10
N ASN A 412 -20.38 18.06 -8.16
CA ASN A 412 -21.29 19.15 -7.73
C ASN A 412 -22.69 18.71 -7.28
N GLY A 413 -22.81 17.57 -6.58
CA GLY A 413 -24.10 17.09 -6.07
C GLY A 413 -25.06 16.52 -7.13
N MET A 414 -24.57 16.27 -8.35
CA MET A 414 -25.33 15.53 -9.36
C MET A 414 -25.38 14.04 -8.99
N LYS A 415 -26.54 13.39 -9.16
CA LYS A 415 -26.67 11.92 -8.93
C LYS A 415 -26.07 11.06 -10.04
N THR A 416 -25.75 11.65 -11.19
CA THR A 416 -25.32 10.88 -12.37
C THR A 416 -23.89 10.38 -12.21
N MET A 417 -23.73 9.06 -12.23
CA MET A 417 -22.45 8.36 -12.19
C MET A 417 -22.24 7.61 -13.50
N ARG A 418 -20.98 7.37 -13.89
CA ARG A 418 -20.66 6.48 -15.01
C ARG A 418 -20.78 5.01 -14.60
N GLY A 419 -20.89 4.12 -15.59
CA GLY A 419 -21.16 2.69 -15.36
C GLY A 419 -20.17 2.01 -14.40
N ASN A 420 -18.89 2.34 -14.52
CA ASN A 420 -17.85 1.80 -13.64
C ASN A 420 -18.03 2.18 -12.16
N ILE A 421 -18.50 3.41 -11.88
CA ILE A 421 -18.77 3.85 -10.50
C ILE A 421 -20.08 3.28 -10.00
N LEU A 422 -21.11 3.16 -10.85
CA LEU A 422 -22.35 2.48 -10.49
C LEU A 422 -22.08 1.04 -10.02
N ASN A 423 -21.25 0.28 -10.74
CA ASN A 423 -20.88 -1.08 -10.34
C ASN A 423 -20.18 -1.12 -8.98
N LEU A 424 -19.30 -0.15 -8.67
CA LEU A 424 -18.66 -0.04 -7.36
C LEU A 424 -19.70 0.26 -6.26
N VAL A 425 -20.65 1.17 -6.52
CA VAL A 425 -21.72 1.49 -5.57
C VAL A 425 -22.59 0.26 -5.32
N GLU A 426 -23.03 -0.44 -6.36
CA GLU A 426 -23.82 -1.67 -6.25
C GLU A 426 -23.07 -2.76 -5.47
N TYR A 427 -21.77 -2.91 -5.71
CA TYR A 427 -20.92 -3.84 -4.96
C TYR A 427 -20.84 -3.48 -3.47
N LEU A 428 -20.70 -2.19 -3.14
CA LEU A 428 -20.67 -1.71 -1.76
C LEU A 428 -22.02 -1.86 -1.06
N ASP A 429 -23.12 -1.60 -1.77
CA ASP A 429 -24.50 -1.75 -1.28
C ASP A 429 -24.86 -3.21 -1.00
N ALA A 430 -24.28 -4.14 -1.77
CA ALA A 430 -24.43 -5.57 -1.56
C ALA A 430 -23.64 -6.09 -0.33
N GLN A 431 -22.75 -5.29 0.26
CA GLN A 431 -22.02 -5.72 1.46
C GLN A 431 -22.94 -5.75 2.69
N PRO A 432 -22.87 -6.79 3.53
CA PRO A 432 -23.66 -6.85 4.75
C PRO A 432 -23.30 -5.73 5.75
N SER A 433 -22.07 -5.24 5.67
CA SER A 433 -21.56 -4.09 6.42
C SER A 433 -20.28 -3.56 5.80
N VAL A 434 -19.99 -2.28 6.03
CA VAL A 434 -18.75 -1.60 5.62
C VAL A 434 -17.90 -1.22 6.83
N GLY A 435 -16.59 -1.02 6.63
CA GLY A 435 -15.64 -0.84 7.73
C GLY A 435 -15.63 0.55 8.38
N GLY A 436 -16.09 1.57 7.66
CA GLY A 436 -16.02 2.97 8.09
C GLY A 436 -17.19 3.77 7.54
N GLN A 437 -17.24 5.05 7.92
CA GLN A 437 -18.23 5.99 7.39
C GLN A 437 -18.05 6.13 5.87
N PRO A 438 -19.11 5.90 5.06
CA PRO A 438 -19.10 6.18 3.63
C PRO A 438 -18.72 7.62 3.30
N ALA A 439 -18.01 7.79 2.19
CA ALA A 439 -17.71 9.12 1.67
C ALA A 439 -19.01 9.91 1.39
N GLU A 440 -18.98 11.23 1.57
CA GLU A 440 -20.16 12.09 1.39
C GLU A 440 -20.76 11.97 -0.01
N TRP A 441 -19.93 11.85 -1.04
CA TRP A 441 -20.40 11.67 -2.41
C TRP A 441 -21.15 10.36 -2.60
N LEU A 442 -20.71 9.29 -1.91
CA LEU A 442 -21.34 7.97 -1.97
C LEU A 442 -22.69 8.01 -1.27
N ILE A 443 -22.79 8.64 -0.10
CA ILE A 443 -24.07 8.85 0.61
C ILE A 443 -25.03 9.69 -0.24
N SER A 444 -24.53 10.71 -0.94
CA SER A 444 -25.36 11.58 -1.76
C SER A 444 -25.85 10.90 -3.05
N ALA A 445 -25.07 9.94 -3.55
CA ALA A 445 -25.34 9.27 -4.81
C ALA A 445 -26.07 7.93 -4.64
N SER A 446 -25.93 7.26 -3.49
CA SER A 446 -26.65 6.04 -3.12
C SER A 446 -27.87 6.37 -2.26
N GLU A 447 -28.94 5.58 -2.39
CA GLU A 447 -30.11 5.64 -1.49
C GLU A 447 -29.98 4.63 -0.33
N SER A 448 -28.86 3.92 -0.26
CA SER A 448 -28.60 2.84 0.69
C SER A 448 -28.14 3.36 2.05
N SER A 449 -28.64 2.73 3.11
CA SER A 449 -28.12 2.90 4.47
C SER A 449 -27.07 1.83 4.75
N TYR A 450 -25.86 2.24 5.13
CA TYR A 450 -24.77 1.30 5.40
C TYR A 450 -24.69 0.91 6.88
N ALA A 451 -24.67 -0.40 7.15
CA ALA A 451 -24.30 -0.90 8.47
C ALA A 451 -22.78 -0.78 8.64
N ILE A 452 -22.33 -0.06 9.66
CA ILE A 452 -20.90 0.18 9.89
C ILE A 452 -20.38 -0.81 10.92
N ARG A 453 -19.41 -1.63 10.52
CA ARG A 453 -18.69 -2.59 11.37
C ARG A 453 -17.21 -2.54 11.03
N ARG A 454 -16.42 -1.97 11.91
CA ARG A 454 -14.98 -1.84 11.70
C ARG A 454 -14.32 -3.21 11.82
N ARG A 455 -14.00 -3.85 10.70
CA ARG A 455 -13.12 -5.04 10.71
C ARG A 455 -11.75 -4.61 11.19
N ASN A 456 -11.23 -5.30 12.21
CA ASN A 456 -9.84 -5.11 12.60
C ASN A 456 -8.96 -5.77 11.53
N ALA A 457 -8.20 -4.98 10.75
CA ALA A 457 -7.44 -5.48 9.61
C ALA A 457 -6.45 -6.60 10.00
N GLY A 458 -5.98 -6.59 11.25
CA GLY A 458 -5.06 -7.60 11.79
C GLY A 458 -5.75 -8.90 12.21
N TRP A 459 -7.08 -8.92 12.34
CA TRP A 459 -7.85 -10.10 12.74
C TRP A 459 -8.16 -10.95 11.52
N SER A 460 -7.77 -12.23 11.56
CA SER A 460 -7.83 -13.09 10.37
C SER A 460 -8.22 -14.53 10.72
N PRO A 461 -9.23 -15.12 10.06
CA PRO A 461 -9.64 -16.50 10.29
C PRO A 461 -8.63 -17.52 9.76
N ASN A 462 -7.63 -17.08 8.99
CA ASN A 462 -6.55 -17.93 8.50
C ASN A 462 -5.33 -17.93 9.43
N ASN A 463 -5.35 -17.12 10.49
CA ASN A 463 -4.29 -17.10 11.48
C ASN A 463 -4.65 -18.05 12.64
N HIS A 464 -3.78 -19.02 12.90
CA HIS A 464 -4.01 -20.05 13.92
C HIS A 464 -4.12 -19.46 15.34
N ILE A 465 -3.30 -18.45 15.67
CA ILE A 465 -3.31 -17.80 16.98
C ILE A 465 -4.61 -17.02 17.18
N HIS A 466 -5.13 -16.39 16.12
CA HIS A 466 -6.41 -15.70 16.16
C HIS A 466 -7.58 -16.67 16.37
N LEU A 467 -7.59 -17.79 15.65
CA LEU A 467 -8.57 -18.87 15.88
C LEU A 467 -8.52 -19.38 17.32
N LEU A 468 -7.32 -19.55 17.88
CA LEU A 468 -7.12 -19.99 19.26
C LEU A 468 -7.61 -18.96 20.28
N ALA A 469 -7.31 -17.67 20.07
CA ALA A 469 -7.81 -16.59 20.90
C ALA A 469 -9.34 -16.55 20.90
N ARG A 470 -9.97 -16.63 19.72
CA ARG A 470 -11.43 -16.70 19.61
C ARG A 470 -11.99 -17.91 20.33
N ALA A 471 -11.40 -19.09 20.12
CA ALA A 471 -11.85 -20.33 20.74
C ALA A 471 -11.78 -20.25 22.28
N PHE A 472 -10.71 -19.66 22.81
CA PHE A 472 -10.54 -19.42 24.24
C PHE A 472 -11.70 -18.60 24.82
N PHE A 473 -11.97 -17.42 24.28
CA PHE A 473 -13.06 -16.56 24.77
C PHE A 473 -14.43 -17.20 24.56
N ARG A 474 -14.68 -17.81 23.40
CA ARG A 474 -15.92 -18.50 23.09
C ARG A 474 -16.22 -19.62 24.09
N SER A 475 -15.20 -20.38 24.50
CA SER A 475 -15.38 -21.54 25.39
C SER A 475 -15.73 -21.16 26.82
N SER A 476 -15.17 -20.05 27.32
CA SER A 476 -15.12 -19.77 28.76
C SER A 476 -15.72 -18.43 29.18
N TYR A 477 -15.83 -17.47 28.25
CA TYR A 477 -16.02 -16.05 28.60
C TYR A 477 -17.07 -15.32 27.76
N MET A 478 -17.71 -16.01 26.84
CA MET A 478 -18.82 -15.49 26.04
C MET A 478 -20.15 -16.04 26.56
N THR A 479 -21.19 -15.21 26.55
CA THR A 479 -22.59 -15.63 26.72
C THR A 479 -23.04 -16.49 25.53
N ASP A 480 -24.13 -17.24 25.65
CA ASP A 480 -24.61 -18.09 24.55
C ASP A 480 -24.94 -17.31 23.26
N PRO A 481 -25.54 -16.09 23.31
CA PRO A 481 -25.67 -15.25 22.12
C PRO A 481 -24.33 -14.86 21.51
N GLN A 482 -23.34 -14.48 22.33
CA GLN A 482 -22.00 -14.13 21.86
C GLN A 482 -21.27 -15.34 21.24
N LYS A 483 -21.50 -16.55 21.74
CA LYS A 483 -21.00 -17.78 21.13
C LYS A 483 -21.60 -18.02 19.74
N ALA A 484 -22.76 -17.49 19.40
CA ALA A 484 -23.33 -17.64 18.07
C ALA A 484 -22.67 -16.74 17.01
N LEU A 485 -21.88 -15.74 17.42
CA LEU A 485 -21.20 -14.81 16.51
C LEU A 485 -20.20 -15.52 15.60
N ASP A 486 -20.10 -15.02 14.36
CA ASP A 486 -19.08 -15.44 13.39
C ASP A 486 -17.67 -15.02 13.85
N PHE A 487 -16.65 -15.23 13.01
CA PHE A 487 -15.27 -14.94 13.39
C PHE A 487 -15.03 -13.43 13.57
N GLU A 488 -15.53 -12.61 12.65
CA GLU A 488 -15.32 -11.17 12.64
C GLU A 488 -16.08 -10.50 13.79
N ALA A 489 -17.38 -10.78 13.93
CA ALA A 489 -18.20 -10.20 14.98
C ALA A 489 -17.76 -10.64 16.39
N ALA A 490 -17.20 -11.85 16.53
CA ALA A 490 -16.59 -12.26 17.79
C ALA A 490 -15.31 -11.47 18.10
N GLY A 491 -14.57 -11.03 17.08
CA GLY A 491 -13.41 -10.17 17.20
C GLY A 491 -13.75 -8.80 17.80
N ASP A 492 -14.91 -8.24 17.45
CA ASP A 492 -15.39 -6.91 17.89
C ASP A 492 -15.87 -6.87 19.35
N LEU A 493 -16.01 -8.02 20.02
CA LEU A 493 -16.44 -8.07 21.41
C LEU A 493 -15.43 -7.38 22.32
N LEU A 494 -15.91 -6.37 23.05
CA LEU A 494 -15.12 -5.62 24.01
C LEU A 494 -14.86 -6.46 25.26
N MET A 495 -13.72 -6.24 25.91
CA MET A 495 -13.39 -6.94 27.16
C MET A 495 -14.48 -6.75 28.22
N ARG A 496 -15.07 -5.55 28.30
CA ARG A 496 -16.20 -5.25 29.22
C ARG A 496 -17.49 -6.01 28.93
N GLN A 497 -17.63 -6.62 27.76
CA GLN A 497 -18.81 -7.40 27.36
C GLN A 497 -18.66 -8.89 27.68
N LEU A 498 -17.47 -9.35 28.10
CA LEU A 498 -17.20 -10.75 28.39
C LEU A 498 -17.59 -11.10 29.84
N THR A 499 -17.98 -12.35 30.07
CA THR A 499 -18.58 -12.79 31.35
C THR A 499 -17.62 -12.78 32.55
N TRP A 500 -16.31 -12.72 32.31
CA TRP A 500 -15.33 -12.59 33.38
C TRP A 500 -15.17 -11.15 33.90
N TRP A 501 -15.58 -10.15 33.10
CA TRP A 501 -15.36 -8.76 33.42
C TRP A 501 -16.31 -8.31 34.53
N ASN A 502 -15.77 -8.18 35.74
CA ASN A 502 -16.50 -7.87 36.96
C ASN A 502 -16.00 -6.56 37.62
N ARG A 503 -15.38 -5.66 36.84
CA ARG A 503 -14.66 -4.47 37.32
C ARG A 503 -15.44 -3.62 38.33
N GLU A 504 -16.73 -3.42 38.08
CA GLU A 504 -17.60 -2.58 38.92
C GLU A 504 -18.06 -3.29 40.21
N GLN A 505 -17.89 -4.61 40.28
CA GLN A 505 -18.43 -5.48 41.34
C GLN A 505 -17.37 -5.89 42.36
N VAL A 506 -16.08 -5.68 42.06
CA VAL A 506 -14.96 -6.15 42.88
C VAL A 506 -13.93 -5.04 43.13
N SER A 507 -13.08 -5.21 44.13
CA SER A 507 -11.99 -4.25 44.39
C SER A 507 -10.93 -4.30 43.29
N GLU A 508 -10.15 -3.21 43.12
CA GLU A 508 -9.01 -3.14 42.18
C GLU A 508 -8.08 -4.37 42.30
N THR A 509 -7.76 -4.76 43.54
CA THR A 509 -6.87 -5.89 43.80
C THR A 509 -7.47 -7.20 43.28
N VAL A 510 -8.78 -7.41 43.46
CA VAL A 510 -9.48 -8.60 42.98
C VAL A 510 -9.55 -8.60 41.46
N PHE A 511 -9.96 -7.47 40.85
CA PHE A 511 -10.02 -7.34 39.39
C PHE A 511 -8.66 -7.58 38.73
N ARG A 512 -7.58 -7.03 39.32
CA ARG A 512 -6.21 -7.24 38.85
C ARG A 512 -5.78 -8.71 38.93
N ASN A 513 -6.24 -9.44 39.94
CA ASN A 513 -5.98 -10.87 40.04
C ASN A 513 -6.79 -11.66 39.01
N ASP A 514 -8.07 -11.32 38.81
CA ASP A 514 -8.95 -11.98 37.84
C ASP A 514 -8.41 -11.83 36.41
N ARG A 515 -8.07 -10.60 35.98
CA ARG A 515 -7.48 -10.38 34.65
C ARG A 515 -6.15 -11.13 34.47
N ARG A 516 -5.32 -11.22 35.53
CA ARG A 516 -4.07 -11.98 35.50
C ARG A 516 -4.31 -13.48 35.39
N ASN A 517 -5.36 -14.00 36.01
CA ASN A 517 -5.78 -15.40 35.90
C ASN A 517 -6.29 -15.72 34.49
N VAL A 518 -7.09 -14.84 33.89
CA VAL A 518 -7.54 -14.99 32.49
C VAL A 518 -6.34 -14.98 31.54
N ALA A 519 -5.41 -14.02 31.71
CA ALA A 519 -4.17 -13.96 30.94
C ALA A 519 -3.35 -15.25 31.08
N LEU A 520 -3.19 -15.76 32.31
CA LEU A 520 -2.45 -16.99 32.57
C LEU A 520 -3.06 -18.20 31.85
N ARG A 521 -4.39 -18.33 31.87
CA ARG A 521 -5.08 -19.42 31.17
C ARG A 521 -4.89 -19.32 29.65
N LEU A 522 -4.96 -18.10 29.10
CA LEU A 522 -4.77 -17.87 27.67
C LEU A 522 -3.34 -18.19 27.23
N ILE A 523 -2.34 -17.67 27.94
CA ILE A 523 -0.92 -17.94 27.68
C ILE A 523 -0.62 -19.44 27.82
N SER A 524 -1.19 -20.10 28.83
CA SER A 524 -0.99 -21.54 29.02
C SER A 524 -1.66 -22.37 27.92
N LEU A 525 -2.78 -21.91 27.35
CA LEU A 525 -3.39 -22.53 26.17
C LEU A 525 -2.49 -22.39 24.95
N CYS A 526 -1.89 -21.22 24.74
CA CYS A 526 -0.92 -21.01 23.66
C CYS A 526 0.27 -21.98 23.78
N GLU A 527 0.90 -22.05 24.97
CA GLU A 527 2.00 -22.98 25.25
C GLU A 527 1.58 -24.45 25.03
N GLY A 528 0.40 -24.84 25.53
CA GLY A 528 -0.13 -26.19 25.38
C GLY A 528 -0.51 -26.57 23.95
N SER A 529 -0.71 -25.58 23.08
CA SER A 529 -0.99 -25.77 21.65
C SER A 529 0.28 -25.80 20.80
N GLY A 530 1.46 -25.88 21.44
CA GLY A 530 2.75 -25.96 20.74
C GLY A 530 3.26 -24.62 20.21
N LEU A 531 2.64 -23.50 20.60
CA LEU A 531 3.13 -22.18 20.22
C LEU A 531 4.40 -21.84 21.01
N LEU A 532 5.38 -21.31 20.29
CA LEU A 532 6.65 -20.89 20.87
C LEU A 532 6.64 -19.38 21.04
N TYR A 533 7.25 -18.87 22.12
CA TYR A 533 7.43 -17.43 22.28
C TYR A 533 8.32 -16.86 21.17
N GLU A 534 7.91 -15.70 20.65
CA GLU A 534 8.71 -14.90 19.76
C GLU A 534 9.97 -14.35 20.44
N GLU A 535 10.99 -14.03 19.63
CA GLU A 535 12.27 -13.60 20.15
C GLU A 535 12.16 -12.27 20.93
N GLY A 536 12.45 -12.33 22.24
CA GLY A 536 12.33 -11.19 23.16
C GLY A 536 11.12 -11.26 24.09
N TYR A 537 10.21 -12.21 23.88
CA TYR A 537 9.13 -12.48 24.83
C TYR A 537 9.50 -13.59 25.82
N THR A 538 9.06 -13.39 27.05
CA THR A 538 9.07 -14.40 28.11
C THR A 538 7.64 -14.62 28.58
N LYS A 539 7.37 -15.77 29.21
CA LYS A 539 6.07 -16.03 29.81
C LYS A 539 5.57 -14.89 30.70
N ASN A 540 6.45 -14.35 31.54
CA ASN A 540 6.09 -13.25 32.43
C ASN A 540 5.75 -11.97 31.66
N LEU A 541 6.54 -11.62 30.63
CA LEU A 541 6.28 -10.43 29.82
C LEU A 541 4.96 -10.56 29.03
N ALA A 542 4.70 -11.74 28.46
CA ALA A 542 3.46 -12.00 27.74
C ALA A 542 2.25 -11.98 28.68
N LEU A 543 2.38 -12.57 29.87
CA LEU A 543 1.36 -12.53 30.92
C LEU A 543 1.04 -11.08 31.34
N ASP A 544 2.05 -10.26 31.61
CA ASP A 544 1.86 -8.89 32.03
C ASP A 544 1.18 -8.07 30.91
N LYS A 545 1.65 -8.19 29.67
CA LYS A 545 1.09 -7.48 28.51
C LYS A 545 -0.37 -7.85 28.24
N ILE A 546 -0.70 -9.15 28.29
CA ILE A 546 -2.09 -9.60 28.12
C ILE A 546 -2.95 -9.19 29.32
N ALA A 547 -2.46 -9.29 30.54
CA ALA A 547 -3.21 -8.87 31.72
C ALA A 547 -3.55 -7.37 31.69
N ASP A 548 -2.64 -6.53 31.18
CA ASP A 548 -2.89 -5.11 31.02
C ASP A 548 -3.89 -4.82 29.90
N LEU A 549 -3.76 -5.49 28.75
CA LEU A 549 -4.71 -5.37 27.64
C LEU A 549 -6.12 -5.84 28.02
N LEU A 550 -6.21 -6.96 28.74
CA LEU A 550 -7.48 -7.46 29.30
C LEU A 550 -8.07 -6.51 30.34
N GLY A 551 -7.30 -5.60 30.93
CA GLY A 551 -7.78 -4.62 31.90
C GLY A 551 -8.35 -3.34 31.26
N ASP A 552 -8.25 -3.18 29.95
CA ASP A 552 -8.75 -2.02 29.21
C ASP A 552 -10.12 -2.34 28.60
N GLU A 553 -11.15 -1.61 29.05
CA GLU A 553 -12.54 -1.85 28.68
C GLU A 553 -12.86 -1.58 27.21
N SER A 554 -11.97 -0.84 26.53
CA SER A 554 -12.10 -0.48 25.13
C SER A 554 -11.49 -1.51 24.18
N LYS A 555 -10.70 -2.45 24.72
CA LYS A 555 -10.03 -3.49 23.91
C LYS A 555 -10.98 -4.60 23.53
N THR A 556 -10.70 -5.19 22.38
CA THR A 556 -11.53 -6.20 21.74
C THR A 556 -10.87 -7.58 21.76
N VAL A 557 -11.63 -8.64 21.50
CA VAL A 557 -11.09 -10.00 21.32
C VAL A 557 -10.07 -10.03 20.19
N ALA A 558 -10.30 -9.28 19.11
CA ALA A 558 -9.35 -9.11 18.03
C ALA A 558 -8.02 -8.51 18.52
N ASP A 559 -8.05 -7.47 19.36
CA ASP A 559 -6.84 -6.87 19.94
C ASP A 559 -6.03 -7.87 20.77
N VAL A 560 -6.71 -8.75 21.53
CA VAL A 560 -6.06 -9.83 22.27
C VAL A 560 -5.39 -10.80 21.29
N GLY A 561 -6.10 -11.23 20.26
CA GLY A 561 -5.60 -12.14 19.24
C GLY A 561 -4.37 -11.60 18.52
N ILE A 562 -4.42 -10.36 18.05
CA ILE A 562 -3.32 -9.68 17.37
C ILE A 562 -2.13 -9.50 18.31
N THR A 563 -2.39 -9.19 19.59
CA THR A 563 -1.32 -9.08 20.58
C THR A 563 -0.67 -10.44 20.84
N LEU A 564 -1.44 -11.53 20.90
CA LEU A 564 -0.89 -12.89 20.98
C LEU A 564 -0.07 -13.24 19.73
N ASP A 565 -0.55 -12.90 18.54
CA ASP A 565 0.15 -13.13 17.27
C ASP A 565 1.53 -12.45 17.27
N SER A 566 1.65 -11.26 17.86
CA SER A 566 2.93 -10.56 18.02
C SER A 566 3.91 -11.18 19.04
N MET A 567 3.45 -12.14 19.85
CA MET A 567 4.23 -12.73 20.96
C MET A 567 4.54 -14.21 20.79
N PHE A 568 3.84 -14.88 19.87
CA PHE A 568 3.90 -16.32 19.68
C PHE A 568 4.03 -16.65 18.20
N ARG A 569 4.70 -17.77 17.91
CA ARG A 569 4.81 -18.35 16.57
C ARG A 569 4.43 -19.81 16.55
N VAL A 570 3.95 -20.24 15.39
CA VAL A 570 3.71 -21.65 15.09
C VAL A 570 5.06 -22.33 14.81
N GLN A 571 5.26 -23.53 15.35
CA GLN A 571 6.44 -24.32 15.06
C GLN A 571 6.41 -24.71 13.57
N ALA A 572 7.41 -24.30 12.79
CA ALA A 572 7.53 -24.70 11.39
C ALA A 572 7.74 -26.23 11.31
N GLU A 573 6.93 -26.92 10.51
CA GLU A 573 7.14 -28.33 10.16
C GLU A 573 8.39 -28.56 9.31
#